data_AF-A0AAV6BFK1-F1
#
_entry.id   AF-A0AAV6BFK1-F1
#
_cell.length_a   1.000
_cell.length_b   1.000
_cell.length_c   1.000
_cell.angle_alpha   90.00
_cell.angle_beta   90.00
_cell.angle_gamma   90.00
#
_symmetry.space_group_name_H-M   'P 1'
#
loop_
_entity.id
_entity.type
_entity.pdbx_description
1 polymer ?
#
loop_
_entity_poly.entity_id
_entity_poly.type
_entity_poly.pdbx_seq_one_letter_code
_entity_poly.pdbx_strand_id
1 'polypeptide(L)'
;RAEVVKILNNGNARGFPVLRSEVSAQREFNPRAYAVFGPKLVATRGAFDDRALESRFLTEEMGQSHMRHDVPISLPPVYKEEALTLRNKLLLFRFRRRNDPALAEDLVDRTIEPRLNQIFVPLLSIIGDGEARAELRDLAKRYNRELVTERGLDAEAHVLEIIRDMLARDKHATLGVKDITSRFIERHEPDYERKITTKWIGSLIRRRLGLRTQKSHGVFVIARTEEAMLIRLYEKYGVEPSPAVSSESEISP
;
A
#
# COMPACT_ATOMS: atom_id res chain seq x y z
N ARG A 1 2.68 -17.94 -1.27
CA ARG A 1 2.43 -16.47 -1.34
C ARG A 1 3.42 -15.76 -2.26
N ALA A 2 4.74 -15.92 -2.08
CA ALA A 2 5.78 -15.24 -2.88
C ALA A 2 5.67 -15.40 -4.42
N GLU A 3 5.20 -16.56 -4.91
CA GLU A 3 5.06 -16.79 -6.36
C GLU A 3 3.99 -15.90 -7.03
N VAL A 4 2.88 -15.66 -6.33
CA VAL A 4 1.77 -14.82 -6.84
C VAL A 4 2.19 -13.35 -6.85
N VAL A 5 2.89 -12.88 -5.81
CA VAL A 5 3.45 -11.53 -5.74
C VAL A 5 4.33 -11.22 -6.96
N LYS A 6 5.18 -12.16 -7.37
CA LYS A 6 6.03 -12.00 -8.56
C LYS A 6 5.21 -11.87 -9.84
N ILE A 7 4.14 -12.65 -10.00
CA ILE A 7 3.22 -12.57 -11.15
C ILE A 7 2.52 -11.21 -11.20
N LEU A 8 2.07 -10.71 -10.05
CA LEU A 8 1.34 -9.45 -9.96
C LEU A 8 2.27 -8.25 -10.22
N ASN A 9 3.45 -8.22 -9.59
CA ASN A 9 4.45 -7.17 -9.78
C ASN A 9 4.96 -7.13 -11.23
N ASN A 10 5.39 -8.27 -11.79
CA ASN A 10 5.86 -8.33 -13.18
C ASN A 10 4.72 -8.09 -14.18
N GLY A 11 3.48 -8.40 -13.79
CA GLY A 11 2.30 -8.23 -14.62
C GLY A 11 1.80 -6.79 -14.78
N ASN A 12 2.37 -5.83 -14.04
CA ASN A 12 1.98 -4.42 -14.08
C ASN A 12 2.49 -3.70 -15.34
N ALA A 13 3.63 -4.13 -15.90
CA ALA A 13 4.24 -3.52 -17.08
C ALA A 13 4.57 -4.56 -18.15
N ARG A 14 4.57 -4.14 -19.42
CA ARG A 14 5.01 -5.02 -20.53
C ARG A 14 6.50 -5.30 -20.42
N GLY A 15 6.91 -6.48 -20.88
CA GLY A 15 8.34 -6.84 -21.01
C GLY A 15 8.92 -7.62 -19.83
N PHE A 16 8.17 -7.86 -18.76
CA PHE A 16 8.64 -8.58 -17.58
C PHE A 16 7.94 -9.95 -17.47
N PRO A 17 8.53 -11.05 -17.99
CA PRO A 17 7.95 -12.38 -17.84
C PRO A 17 8.21 -12.96 -16.44
N VAL A 18 7.50 -14.05 -16.11
CA VAL A 18 7.83 -14.92 -14.96
C VAL A 18 8.38 -16.24 -15.48
N LEU A 19 9.51 -16.67 -14.94
CA LEU A 19 10.10 -17.97 -15.24
C LEU A 19 9.50 -19.05 -14.34
N ARG A 20 9.06 -20.16 -14.92
CA ARG A 20 8.71 -21.40 -14.21
C ARG A 20 9.56 -22.54 -14.75
N SER A 21 9.93 -23.46 -13.87
CA SER A 21 10.56 -24.71 -14.28
C SER A 21 9.45 -25.68 -14.67
N GLU A 22 9.44 -26.13 -15.93
CA GLU A 22 8.58 -27.22 -16.39
C GLU A 22 9.42 -28.50 -16.51
N VAL A 23 8.83 -29.62 -16.13
CA VAL A 23 9.46 -30.93 -16.36
C VAL A 23 9.18 -31.34 -17.81
N SER A 24 10.23 -31.52 -18.59
CA SER A 24 10.13 -32.01 -19.95
C SER A 24 9.64 -33.46 -19.98
N ALA A 25 9.22 -33.95 -21.15
CA ALA A 25 8.91 -35.36 -21.35
C ALA A 25 10.09 -36.30 -21.01
N GLN A 26 11.33 -35.77 -21.04
CA GLN A 26 12.57 -36.48 -20.69
C GLN A 26 12.95 -36.33 -19.19
N ARG A 27 12.07 -35.78 -18.35
CA ARG A 27 12.30 -35.50 -16.91
C ARG A 27 13.39 -34.47 -16.62
N GLU A 28 13.71 -33.61 -17.58
CA GLU A 28 14.64 -32.50 -17.39
C GLU A 28 13.89 -31.23 -16.97
N PHE A 29 14.50 -30.40 -16.13
CA PHE A 29 13.93 -29.13 -15.67
C PHE A 29 14.28 -28.01 -16.65
N ASN A 30 13.28 -27.57 -17.43
CA ASN A 30 13.47 -26.52 -18.43
C ASN A 30 12.83 -25.20 -17.98
N PRO A 31 13.58 -24.08 -17.94
CA PRO A 31 13.02 -22.79 -17.62
C PRO A 31 12.14 -22.28 -18.77
N ARG A 32 10.88 -21.99 -18.48
CA ARG A 32 9.92 -21.41 -19.43
C ARG A 32 9.45 -20.04 -18.96
N ALA A 33 9.47 -19.08 -19.89
CA ALA A 33 8.98 -17.72 -19.66
C ALA A 33 7.49 -17.60 -19.97
N TYR A 34 6.73 -17.00 -19.04
CA TYR A 34 5.32 -16.70 -19.21
C TYR A 34 5.11 -15.20 -19.22
N ALA A 35 4.40 -14.71 -20.24
CA ALA A 35 3.94 -13.34 -20.29
C ALA A 35 2.79 -13.17 -19.29
N VAL A 36 3.01 -12.33 -18.27
CA VAL A 36 2.04 -12.09 -17.20
C VAL A 36 1.43 -10.69 -17.27
N PHE A 37 1.74 -9.88 -18.28
CA PHE A 37 1.23 -8.52 -18.40
C PHE A 37 -0.29 -8.48 -18.64
N GLY A 38 -0.98 -7.61 -17.91
CA GLY A 38 -2.39 -7.27 -18.16
C GLY A 38 -3.22 -7.05 -16.90
N PRO A 39 -4.44 -6.50 -17.03
CA PRO A 39 -5.34 -6.32 -15.89
C PRO A 39 -5.68 -7.68 -15.26
N LYS A 40 -5.74 -7.70 -13.93
CA LYS A 40 -6.02 -8.92 -13.15
C LYS A 40 -7.10 -8.61 -12.12
N LEU A 41 -8.01 -9.56 -11.96
CA LEU A 41 -8.98 -9.58 -10.87
C LEU A 41 -8.50 -10.63 -9.88
N VAL A 42 -8.33 -10.22 -8.63
CA VAL A 42 -7.83 -11.10 -7.56
C VAL A 42 -8.84 -11.05 -6.43
N ALA A 43 -9.31 -12.21 -6.00
CA ALA A 43 -10.11 -12.34 -4.78
C ALA A 43 -9.19 -12.84 -3.66
N THR A 44 -9.03 -12.05 -2.61
CA THR A 44 -8.24 -12.40 -1.43
C THR A 44 -9.11 -12.31 -0.18
N ARG A 45 -8.68 -12.97 0.91
CA ARG A 45 -9.34 -12.88 2.21
C ARG A 45 -8.85 -11.69 3.06
N GLY A 46 -7.86 -10.96 2.57
CA GLY A 46 -7.22 -9.84 3.25
C GLY A 46 -6.12 -9.23 2.38
N ALA A 47 -5.53 -8.15 2.87
CA ALA A 47 -4.44 -7.45 2.19
C ALA A 47 -3.17 -8.32 2.07
N PHE A 48 -2.37 -8.04 1.06
CA PHE A 48 -0.99 -8.50 0.91
C PHE A 48 -0.09 -7.78 1.93
N ASP A 49 0.89 -8.52 2.43
CA ASP A 49 1.90 -8.00 3.38
C ASP A 49 2.79 -6.92 2.72
N ASP A 50 2.99 -7.00 1.39
CA ASP A 50 3.73 -6.02 0.59
C ASP A 50 2.82 -4.83 0.20
N ARG A 51 3.06 -3.68 0.84
CA ARG A 51 2.32 -2.43 0.59
C ARG A 51 2.59 -1.81 -0.77
N ALA A 52 3.80 -1.99 -1.31
CA ALA A 52 4.10 -1.51 -2.65
C ALA A 52 3.26 -2.28 -3.67
N LEU A 53 3.10 -3.58 -3.47
CA LEU A 53 2.16 -4.40 -4.24
C LEU A 53 0.72 -3.90 -4.07
N GLU A 54 0.21 -3.74 -2.84
CA GLU A 54 -1.17 -3.26 -2.56
C GLU A 54 -1.48 -1.92 -3.24
N SER A 55 -0.53 -0.98 -3.24
CA SER A 55 -0.71 0.33 -3.89
C SER A 55 -0.94 0.29 -5.41
N ARG A 56 -0.84 -0.89 -6.04
CA ARG A 56 -1.11 -1.14 -7.46
C ARG A 56 -2.50 -1.75 -7.70
N PHE A 57 -3.30 -1.92 -6.66
CA PHE A 57 -4.66 -2.46 -6.73
C PHE A 57 -5.69 -1.34 -6.57
N LEU A 58 -6.85 -1.55 -7.21
CA LEU A 58 -8.09 -0.94 -6.78
C LEU A 58 -8.78 -2.00 -5.91
N THR A 59 -8.67 -1.83 -4.61
CA THR A 59 -9.21 -2.78 -3.63
C THR A 59 -10.59 -2.32 -3.19
N GLU A 60 -11.53 -3.25 -3.14
CA GLU A 60 -12.90 -3.05 -2.67
C GLU A 60 -13.22 -4.14 -1.65
N GLU A 61 -13.55 -3.76 -0.43
CA GLU A 61 -13.88 -4.70 0.64
C GLU A 61 -15.32 -5.20 0.50
N MET A 62 -15.48 -6.48 0.13
CA MET A 62 -16.78 -7.11 -0.02
C MET A 62 -17.37 -7.46 1.35
N GLY A 63 -18.68 -7.18 1.54
CA GLY A 63 -19.44 -7.65 2.72
C GLY A 63 -19.88 -6.58 3.72
N GLN A 64 -19.51 -5.31 3.51
CA GLN A 64 -19.97 -4.22 4.39
C GLN A 64 -21.39 -3.71 4.07
N SER A 65 -21.98 -4.13 2.94
CA SER A 65 -23.32 -3.72 2.51
C SER A 65 -24.30 -4.87 2.52
N HIS A 66 -25.54 -4.60 2.92
CA HIS A 66 -26.63 -5.56 2.78
C HIS A 66 -26.76 -5.99 1.32
N MET A 67 -26.91 -7.29 1.09
CA MET A 67 -27.16 -7.82 -0.25
C MET A 67 -28.42 -7.16 -0.81
N ARG A 68 -28.32 -6.63 -2.03
CA ARG A 68 -29.47 -6.00 -2.68
C ARG A 68 -30.56 -7.06 -2.92
N HIS A 69 -31.82 -6.70 -2.63
CA HIS A 69 -32.94 -7.62 -2.69
C HIS A 69 -33.23 -8.16 -4.11
N ASP A 70 -32.75 -7.48 -5.15
CA ASP A 70 -32.88 -7.85 -6.55
C ASP A 70 -31.81 -8.87 -7.02
N VAL A 71 -30.79 -9.15 -6.20
CA VAL A 71 -29.74 -10.11 -6.53
C VAL A 71 -30.06 -11.48 -5.93
N PRO A 72 -30.34 -12.51 -6.75
CA PRO A 72 -30.65 -13.84 -6.24
C PRO A 72 -29.41 -14.49 -5.60
N ILE A 73 -29.62 -15.18 -4.46
CA ILE A 73 -28.55 -15.92 -3.76
C ILE A 73 -27.96 -17.01 -4.66
N SER A 74 -28.82 -17.72 -5.37
CA SER A 74 -28.43 -18.73 -6.37
C SER A 74 -28.66 -18.17 -7.76
N LEU A 75 -27.58 -17.99 -8.51
CA LEU A 75 -27.65 -17.45 -9.88
C LEU A 75 -28.40 -18.42 -10.80
N PRO A 76 -29.50 -17.99 -11.45
CA PRO A 76 -30.26 -18.84 -12.37
C PRO A 76 -29.50 -19.10 -13.68
N PRO A 77 -29.86 -20.14 -14.46
CA PRO A 77 -29.20 -20.45 -15.74
C PRO A 77 -29.15 -19.29 -16.74
N VAL A 78 -30.18 -18.44 -16.78
CA VAL A 78 -30.27 -17.25 -17.65
C VAL A 78 -29.07 -16.31 -17.48
N TYR A 79 -28.47 -16.28 -16.29
CA TYR A 79 -27.26 -15.49 -16.02
C TYR A 79 -26.10 -15.85 -16.96
N LYS A 80 -25.97 -17.12 -17.36
CA LYS A 80 -24.92 -17.54 -18.30
C LYS A 80 -25.14 -16.98 -19.70
N GLU A 81 -26.39 -16.86 -20.12
CA GLU A 81 -26.78 -16.30 -21.43
C GLU A 81 -26.55 -14.78 -21.44
N GLU A 82 -26.92 -14.09 -20.36
CA GLU A 82 -26.64 -12.66 -20.17
C GLU A 82 -25.12 -12.40 -20.14
N ALA A 83 -24.37 -13.21 -19.39
CA ALA A 83 -22.92 -13.10 -19.32
C ALA A 83 -22.24 -13.38 -20.68
N LEU A 84 -22.76 -14.30 -21.48
CA LEU A 84 -22.30 -14.51 -22.85
C LEU A 84 -22.58 -13.26 -23.72
N THR A 85 -23.78 -12.72 -23.63
CA THR A 85 -24.17 -11.50 -24.35
C THR A 85 -23.27 -10.31 -24.00
N LEU A 86 -23.01 -10.10 -22.71
CA LEU A 86 -22.11 -9.04 -22.24
C LEU A 86 -20.68 -9.26 -22.74
N ARG A 87 -20.14 -10.48 -22.65
CA ARG A 87 -18.80 -10.80 -23.18
C ARG A 87 -18.69 -10.52 -24.67
N ASN A 88 -19.71 -10.86 -25.46
CA ASN A 88 -19.73 -10.57 -26.90
C ASN A 88 -19.76 -9.06 -27.19
N LYS A 89 -20.54 -8.29 -26.42
CA LYS A 89 -20.56 -6.81 -26.52
C LYS A 89 -19.19 -6.21 -26.16
N LEU A 90 -18.57 -6.67 -25.08
CA LEU A 90 -17.24 -6.21 -24.65
C LEU A 90 -16.15 -6.59 -25.66
N LEU A 91 -16.25 -7.77 -26.29
CA LEU A 91 -15.34 -8.19 -27.36
C LEU A 91 -15.49 -7.29 -28.59
N LEU A 92 -16.72 -7.01 -29.03
CA LEU A 92 -16.99 -6.10 -30.14
C LEU A 92 -16.46 -4.69 -29.83
N PHE A 93 -16.67 -4.19 -28.61
CA PHE A 93 -16.11 -2.91 -28.16
C PHE A 93 -14.58 -2.89 -28.31
N ARG A 94 -13.89 -3.95 -27.87
CA ARG A 94 -12.42 -4.06 -28.02
C ARG A 94 -11.97 -4.04 -29.47
N PHE A 95 -12.69 -4.68 -30.38
CA PHE A 95 -12.35 -4.63 -31.81
C PHE A 95 -12.53 -3.22 -32.39
N ARG A 96 -13.62 -2.53 -32.03
CA ARG A 96 -13.88 -1.16 -32.49
C ARG A 96 -12.86 -0.15 -31.98
N ARG A 97 -12.36 -0.33 -30.76
CA ARG A 97 -11.46 0.60 -30.06
C ARG A 97 -9.98 0.21 -30.16
N ARG A 98 -9.63 -0.86 -30.88
CA ARG A 98 -8.26 -1.42 -30.91
C ARG A 98 -7.20 -0.41 -31.37
N ASN A 99 -7.57 0.47 -32.29
CA ASN A 99 -6.65 1.41 -32.94
C ASN A 99 -6.80 2.84 -32.38
N ASP A 100 -7.60 3.03 -31.33
CA ASP A 100 -7.74 4.33 -30.71
C ASP A 100 -6.39 4.76 -30.11
N PRO A 101 -6.00 6.05 -30.25
CA PRO A 101 -4.73 6.53 -29.74
C PRO A 101 -4.67 6.35 -28.22
N ALA A 102 -3.53 5.85 -27.74
CA ALA A 102 -3.32 5.57 -26.33
C ALA A 102 -2.99 6.86 -25.56
N LEU A 103 -3.59 6.98 -24.37
CA LEU A 103 -3.18 7.80 -23.22
C LEU A 103 -2.79 9.24 -23.56
N ALA A 104 -3.73 10.15 -23.35
CA ALA A 104 -3.46 11.57 -23.40
C ALA A 104 -2.83 12.03 -22.06
N GLU A 105 -1.65 12.63 -22.12
CA GLU A 105 -0.86 13.08 -20.95
C GLU A 105 -1.59 14.17 -20.14
N ASP A 106 -2.53 14.87 -20.78
CA ASP A 106 -3.45 15.84 -20.19
C ASP A 106 -4.40 15.23 -19.14
N LEU A 107 -4.58 13.90 -19.14
CA LEU A 107 -5.44 13.23 -18.18
C LEU A 107 -4.76 13.01 -16.81
N VAL A 108 -3.43 13.11 -16.74
CA VAL A 108 -2.63 12.88 -15.53
C VAL A 108 -2.94 13.94 -14.47
N ASP A 109 -3.38 13.50 -13.30
CA ASP A 109 -3.59 14.38 -12.15
C ASP A 109 -2.34 14.36 -11.27
N ARG A 110 -1.54 15.43 -11.31
CA ARG A 110 -0.30 15.54 -10.53
C ARG A 110 -0.53 15.71 -9.02
N THR A 111 -1.77 15.84 -8.57
CA THR A 111 -2.11 15.98 -7.15
C THR A 111 -2.30 14.63 -6.44
N ILE A 112 -2.42 13.54 -7.20
CA ILE A 112 -2.53 12.17 -6.66
C ILE A 112 -1.23 11.39 -6.86
N GLU A 113 -1.11 10.29 -6.11
CA GLU A 113 0.03 9.39 -6.17
C GLU A 113 0.31 8.86 -7.61
N PRO A 114 1.58 8.79 -8.05
CA PRO A 114 1.95 8.34 -9.38
C PRO A 114 1.39 6.96 -9.75
N ARG A 115 1.36 6.01 -8.80
CA ARG A 115 0.80 4.66 -9.02
C ARG A 115 -0.71 4.67 -9.28
N LEU A 116 -1.45 5.56 -8.62
CA LEU A 116 -2.88 5.72 -8.91
C LEU A 116 -3.08 6.30 -10.31
N ASN A 117 -2.25 7.26 -10.74
CA ASN A 117 -2.28 7.75 -12.12
C ASN A 117 -2.03 6.61 -13.13
N GLN A 118 -1.09 5.70 -12.86
CA GLN A 118 -0.84 4.56 -13.75
C GLN A 118 -2.06 3.65 -13.93
N ILE A 119 -2.97 3.59 -12.94
CA ILE A 119 -4.20 2.80 -13.00
C ILE A 119 -5.35 3.58 -13.64
N PHE A 120 -5.59 4.81 -13.19
CA PHE A 120 -6.77 5.59 -13.57
C PHE A 120 -6.65 6.26 -14.94
N VAL A 121 -5.46 6.69 -15.37
CA VAL A 121 -5.28 7.36 -16.67
C VAL A 121 -5.66 6.45 -17.84
N PRO A 122 -5.28 5.15 -17.88
CA PRO A 122 -5.79 4.22 -18.88
C PRO A 122 -7.32 4.14 -18.91
N LEU A 123 -7.99 4.14 -17.76
CA LEU A 123 -9.45 4.08 -17.67
C LEU A 123 -10.10 5.37 -18.18
N LEU A 124 -9.58 6.53 -17.77
CA LEU A 124 -10.04 7.85 -18.22
C LEU A 124 -9.90 8.06 -19.72
N SER A 125 -8.87 7.46 -20.33
CA SER A 125 -8.63 7.58 -21.79
C SER A 125 -9.68 6.84 -22.63
N ILE A 126 -10.33 5.82 -22.07
CA ILE A 126 -11.35 5.02 -22.76
C ILE A 126 -12.74 5.68 -22.67
N ILE A 127 -13.03 6.35 -21.56
CA ILE A 127 -14.33 6.99 -21.33
C ILE A 127 -14.40 8.25 -22.20
N GLY A 128 -15.42 8.38 -23.04
CA GLY A 128 -15.66 9.59 -23.84
C GLY A 128 -16.64 10.58 -23.18
N ASP A 129 -17.44 10.10 -22.23
CA ASP A 129 -18.42 10.88 -21.51
C ASP A 129 -17.78 11.75 -20.42
N GLY A 130 -18.19 13.02 -20.34
CA GLY A 130 -17.61 14.00 -19.42
C GLY A 130 -18.01 13.76 -17.96
N GLU A 131 -19.25 13.33 -17.73
CA GLU A 131 -19.79 13.06 -16.40
C GLU A 131 -19.14 11.82 -15.79
N ALA A 132 -19.12 10.69 -16.52
CA ALA A 132 -18.43 9.47 -16.10
C ALA A 132 -16.92 9.68 -15.88
N ARG A 133 -16.28 10.56 -16.66
CA ARG A 133 -14.87 10.96 -16.40
C ARG A 133 -14.73 11.69 -15.08
N ALA A 134 -15.64 12.62 -14.76
CA ALA A 134 -15.61 13.36 -13.50
C ALA A 134 -15.82 12.43 -12.30
N GLU A 135 -16.79 11.52 -12.37
CA GLU A 135 -17.03 10.51 -11.34
C GLU A 135 -15.80 9.65 -11.07
N LEU A 136 -15.12 9.21 -12.14
CA LEU A 136 -13.92 8.39 -12.02
C LEU A 136 -12.74 9.18 -11.43
N ARG A 137 -12.62 10.49 -11.74
CA ARG A 137 -11.62 11.36 -11.09
C ARG A 137 -11.89 11.51 -9.60
N ASP A 138 -13.15 11.66 -9.21
CA ASP A 138 -13.51 11.75 -7.79
C ASP A 138 -13.26 10.44 -7.05
N LEU A 139 -13.47 9.30 -7.71
CA LEU A 139 -13.07 7.99 -7.19
C LEU A 139 -11.55 7.92 -6.98
N ALA A 140 -10.74 8.35 -7.96
CA ALA A 140 -9.28 8.37 -7.83
C ALA A 140 -8.81 9.23 -6.64
N LYS A 141 -9.45 10.37 -6.41
CA LYS A 141 -9.16 11.24 -5.25
C LYS A 141 -9.55 10.59 -3.91
N ARG A 142 -10.63 9.80 -3.86
CA ARG A 142 -11.00 9.03 -2.66
C ARG A 142 -9.91 8.01 -2.31
N TYR A 143 -9.54 7.16 -3.27
CA TYR A 143 -8.45 6.21 -3.12
C TYR A 143 -7.14 6.87 -2.68
N ASN A 144 -6.81 8.04 -3.24
CA ASN A 144 -5.61 8.78 -2.84
C ASN A 144 -5.67 9.23 -1.37
N ARG A 145 -6.82 9.69 -0.88
CA ARG A 145 -6.98 10.11 0.53
C ARG A 145 -6.84 8.93 1.50
N GLU A 146 -7.43 7.78 1.16
CA GLU A 146 -7.31 6.55 1.94
C GLU A 146 -5.85 6.11 2.03
N LEU A 147 -5.18 6.00 0.88
CA LEU A 147 -3.78 5.59 0.79
C LEU A 147 -2.81 6.57 1.51
N VAL A 148 -3.06 7.88 1.44
CA VAL A 148 -2.28 8.87 2.21
C VAL A 148 -2.52 8.73 3.71
N THR A 149 -3.72 8.34 4.14
CA THR A 149 -4.06 8.14 5.55
C THR A 149 -3.39 6.88 6.08
N GLU A 150 -3.49 5.76 5.36
CA GLU A 150 -2.79 4.51 5.70
C GLU A 150 -1.28 4.69 5.78
N ARG A 151 -0.66 5.30 4.76
CA ARG A 151 0.78 5.61 4.80
C ARG A 151 1.16 6.56 5.93
N GLY A 152 0.26 7.45 6.33
CA GLY A 152 0.44 8.29 7.51
C GLY A 152 0.59 7.43 8.76
N LEU A 153 -0.41 6.57 8.99
CA LEU A 153 -0.43 5.64 10.11
C LEU A 153 0.78 4.69 10.12
N ASP A 154 1.18 4.18 8.96
CA ASP A 154 2.36 3.33 8.82
C ASP A 154 3.66 4.09 9.11
N ALA A 155 3.80 5.33 8.62
CA ALA A 155 4.97 6.15 8.91
C ALA A 155 5.09 6.45 10.42
N GLU A 156 3.95 6.69 11.07
CA GLU A 156 3.88 6.86 12.52
C GLU A 156 4.29 5.59 13.26
N ALA A 157 3.80 4.42 12.83
CA ALA A 157 4.20 3.12 13.38
C ALA A 157 5.70 2.84 13.18
N HIS A 158 6.25 3.05 11.98
CA HIS A 158 7.68 2.86 11.69
C HIS A 158 8.57 3.79 12.54
N VAL A 159 8.16 5.05 12.73
CA VAL A 159 8.88 5.96 13.64
C VAL A 159 8.85 5.43 15.07
N LEU A 160 7.70 4.93 15.54
CA LEU A 160 7.57 4.32 16.86
C LEU A 160 8.44 3.07 17.01
N GLU A 161 8.49 2.18 16.00
CA GLU A 161 9.38 1.02 15.99
C GLU A 161 10.85 1.42 16.13
N ILE A 162 11.29 2.43 15.38
CA ILE A 162 12.67 2.93 15.47
C ILE A 162 12.97 3.48 16.86
N ILE A 163 12.04 4.26 17.44
CA ILE A 163 12.19 4.79 18.79
C ILE A 163 12.29 3.65 19.81
N ARG A 164 11.42 2.64 19.71
CA ARG A 164 11.46 1.44 20.55
C ARG A 164 12.80 0.72 20.43
N ASP A 165 13.27 0.47 19.22
CA ASP A 165 14.52 -0.25 18.97
C ASP A 165 15.74 0.52 19.49
N MET A 166 15.69 1.86 19.46
CA MET A 166 16.71 2.72 20.08
C MET A 166 16.72 2.58 21.60
N LEU A 167 15.55 2.63 22.25
CA LEU A 167 15.41 2.49 23.71
C LEU A 167 15.71 1.07 24.20
N ALA A 168 15.44 0.05 23.38
CA ALA A 168 15.75 -1.34 23.70
C ALA A 168 17.27 -1.61 23.73
N ARG A 169 18.04 -0.90 22.88
CA ARG A 169 19.51 -0.98 22.86
C ARG A 169 20.15 -0.21 24.01
N ASP A 170 19.60 0.95 24.34
CA ASP A 170 20.03 1.77 25.45
C ASP A 170 18.83 2.56 26.00
N LYS A 171 18.39 2.21 27.21
CA LYS A 171 17.25 2.88 27.89
C LYS A 171 17.49 4.37 28.12
N HIS A 172 18.74 4.80 28.09
CA HIS A 172 19.13 6.20 28.27
C HIS A 172 19.45 6.92 26.96
N ALA A 173 19.29 6.25 25.82
CA ALA A 173 19.57 6.80 24.50
C ALA A 173 18.86 8.15 24.27
N THR A 174 19.59 9.08 23.68
CA THR A 174 19.00 10.33 23.21
C THR A 174 18.22 10.07 21.93
N LEU A 175 16.92 10.33 21.95
CA LEU A 175 16.02 10.16 20.81
C LEU A 175 16.12 11.37 19.85
N GLY A 176 17.26 11.51 19.19
CA GLY A 176 17.51 12.56 18.20
C GLY A 176 16.64 12.42 16.96
N VAL A 177 15.91 13.47 16.58
CA VAL A 177 15.07 13.46 15.36
C VAL A 177 15.92 13.19 14.11
N LYS A 178 17.17 13.66 14.10
CA LYS A 178 18.12 13.38 13.03
C LYS A 178 18.47 11.89 12.96
N ASP A 179 18.75 11.26 14.10
CA ASP A 179 19.12 9.84 14.16
C ASP A 179 17.94 8.93 13.81
N ILE A 180 16.75 9.27 14.29
CA ILE A 180 15.50 8.61 13.89
C ILE A 180 15.31 8.72 12.37
N THR A 181 15.57 9.90 11.80
CA THR A 181 15.47 10.10 10.34
C THR A 181 16.46 9.23 9.58
N SER A 182 17.73 9.18 10.01
CA SER A 182 18.74 8.35 9.35
C SER A 182 18.35 6.88 9.36
N ARG A 183 17.93 6.35 10.52
CA ARG A 183 17.47 4.96 10.65
C ARG A 183 16.20 4.68 9.85
N PHE A 184 15.30 5.66 9.75
CA PHE A 184 14.09 5.55 8.94
C PHE A 184 14.44 5.44 7.45
N ILE A 185 15.38 6.25 6.97
CA ILE A 185 15.88 6.18 5.59
C ILE A 185 16.50 4.80 5.36
N GLU A 186 17.43 4.37 6.21
CA GLU A 186 18.10 3.08 6.08
C GLU A 186 17.13 1.89 6.01
N ARG A 187 16.05 1.91 6.78
CA ARG A 187 15.13 0.77 6.92
C ARG A 187 13.95 0.82 5.95
N HIS A 188 13.49 2.00 5.57
CA HIS A 188 12.20 2.17 4.88
C HIS A 188 12.27 3.05 3.62
N GLU A 189 13.42 3.61 3.21
CA GLU A 189 13.49 4.42 1.98
C GLU A 189 12.86 3.74 0.73
N PRO A 190 13.02 2.42 0.48
CA PRO A 190 12.40 1.76 -0.66
C PRO A 190 10.86 1.80 -0.66
N ASP A 191 10.25 1.95 0.52
CA ASP A 191 8.79 1.92 0.70
C ASP A 191 8.14 3.30 0.46
N TYR A 192 8.95 4.36 0.34
CA TYR A 192 8.48 5.75 0.21
C TYR A 192 8.98 6.39 -1.08
N GLU A 193 8.04 6.83 -1.95
CA GLU A 193 8.40 7.49 -3.21
C GLU A 193 8.86 8.96 -3.04
N ARG A 194 8.60 9.57 -1.88
CA ARG A 194 9.05 10.94 -1.57
C ARG A 194 10.38 10.94 -0.84
N LYS A 195 11.18 11.98 -1.08
CA LYS A 195 12.40 12.22 -0.31
C LYS A 195 12.08 12.38 1.18
N ILE A 196 12.63 11.49 1.99
CA ILE A 196 12.49 11.51 3.45
C ILE A 196 13.43 12.61 3.98
N THR A 197 12.90 13.51 4.82
CA THR A 197 13.67 14.63 5.38
C THR A 197 13.46 14.73 6.89
N THR A 198 14.47 15.26 7.60
CA THR A 198 14.39 15.49 9.05
C THR A 198 13.25 16.44 9.41
N LYS A 199 12.94 17.40 8.53
CA LYS A 199 11.80 18.33 8.70
C LYS A 199 10.47 17.57 8.68
N TRP A 200 10.33 16.62 7.75
CA TRP A 200 9.13 15.81 7.63
C TRP A 200 8.95 14.87 8.83
N ILE A 201 9.99 14.12 9.23
CA ILE A 201 9.97 13.26 10.42
C ILE A 201 9.67 14.08 11.69
N GLY A 202 10.31 15.24 11.85
CA GLY A 202 10.02 16.13 12.99
C GLY A 202 8.61 16.71 12.98
N SER A 203 7.96 16.84 11.82
CA SER A 203 6.54 17.19 11.73
C SER A 203 5.64 16.01 12.12
N LEU A 204 6.01 14.78 11.73
CA LEU A 204 5.30 13.55 12.09
C LEU A 204 5.29 13.36 13.61
N ILE A 205 6.47 13.43 14.23
CA ILE A 205 6.64 13.30 15.70
C ILE A 205 5.78 14.31 16.46
N ARG A 206 5.79 15.60 16.06
CA ARG A 206 5.10 16.65 16.81
C ARG A 206 3.61 16.76 16.52
N ARG A 207 3.21 16.68 15.24
CA ARG A 207 1.83 16.99 14.82
C ARG A 207 0.93 15.76 14.78
N ARG A 208 1.50 14.58 14.56
CA ARG A 208 0.73 13.33 14.37
C ARG A 208 0.85 12.43 15.61
N LEU A 209 2.08 12.17 16.06
CA LEU A 209 2.32 11.41 17.29
C LEU A 209 2.10 12.25 18.55
N GLY A 210 2.07 13.58 18.45
CA GLY A 210 1.85 14.48 19.58
C GLY A 210 3.02 14.55 20.57
N LEU A 211 4.18 14.00 20.21
CA LEU A 211 5.35 13.93 21.08
C LEU A 211 6.08 15.28 21.12
N ARG A 212 6.41 15.74 22.32
CA ARG A 212 7.17 16.97 22.51
C ARG A 212 8.66 16.75 22.21
N THR A 213 9.23 17.68 21.45
CA THR A 213 10.67 17.71 21.17
C THR A 213 11.32 18.91 21.84
N GLN A 214 12.49 18.73 22.43
CA GLN A 214 13.31 19.80 23.01
C GLN A 214 14.64 19.91 22.28
N LYS A 215 15.28 21.08 22.37
CA LYS A 215 16.62 21.28 21.81
C LYS A 215 17.66 20.82 22.83
N SER A 216 18.56 19.93 22.44
CA SER A 216 19.68 19.45 23.25
C SER A 216 20.93 19.41 22.40
N HIS A 217 22.02 20.06 22.85
CA HIS A 217 23.32 20.08 22.17
C HIS A 217 23.24 20.39 20.65
N GLY A 218 22.37 21.34 20.27
CA GLY A 218 22.19 21.76 18.87
C GLY A 218 21.27 20.89 18.01
N VAL A 219 20.76 19.77 18.54
CA VAL A 219 19.85 18.83 17.85
C VAL A 219 18.49 18.80 18.54
N PHE A 220 17.42 18.51 17.80
CA PHE A 220 16.10 18.26 18.40
C PHE A 220 16.01 16.80 18.86
N VAL A 221 15.64 16.60 20.11
CA VAL A 221 15.44 15.29 20.74
C VAL A 221 14.02 15.18 21.30
N ILE A 222 13.44 13.99 21.29
CA ILE A 222 12.17 13.73 21.98
C ILE A 222 12.41 13.87 23.49
N ALA A 223 11.52 14.58 24.20
CA ALA A 223 11.68 14.82 25.63
C ALA A 223 11.47 13.52 26.43
N ARG A 224 12.28 13.30 27.47
CA ARG A 224 12.17 12.10 28.33
C ARG A 224 10.82 11.99 29.05
N THR A 225 10.14 13.12 29.26
CA THR A 225 8.80 13.18 29.85
C THR A 225 7.73 12.49 29.01
N GLU A 226 8.01 12.19 27.74
CA GLU A 226 7.06 11.58 26.82
C GLU A 226 7.02 10.05 26.92
N GLU A 227 7.76 9.42 27.83
CA GLU A 227 7.84 7.96 27.97
C GLU A 227 6.46 7.31 28.18
N ALA A 228 5.62 7.88 29.04
CA ALA A 228 4.24 7.40 29.24
C ALA A 228 3.35 7.58 28.00
N MET A 229 3.60 8.61 27.18
CA MET A 229 2.88 8.82 25.93
C MET A 229 3.35 7.83 24.86
N LEU A 230 4.64 7.50 24.82
CA LEU A 230 5.20 6.48 23.93
C LEU A 230 4.58 5.11 24.20
N ILE A 231 4.41 4.71 25.46
CA ILE A 231 3.73 3.44 25.81
C ILE A 231 2.31 3.39 25.22
N ARG A 232 1.52 4.45 25.42
CA ARG A 232 0.16 4.54 24.85
C ARG A 232 0.16 4.52 23.32
N LEU A 233 1.15 5.15 22.69
CA LEU A 233 1.29 5.14 21.24
C LEU A 233 1.70 3.76 20.73
N TYR A 234 2.55 3.02 21.44
CA TYR A 234 2.88 1.64 21.08
C TYR A 234 1.66 0.74 21.10
N GLU A 235 0.85 0.80 22.16
CA GLU A 235 -0.41 0.05 22.25
C GLU A 235 -1.38 0.44 21.13
N LYS A 236 -1.56 1.76 20.90
CA LYS A 236 -2.46 2.27 19.88
C LYS A 236 -2.08 1.84 18.46
N TYR A 237 -0.80 1.80 18.15
CA TYR A 237 -0.28 1.47 16.82
C TYR A 237 0.13 0.00 16.69
N GLY A 238 -0.12 -0.84 17.70
CA GLY A 238 0.21 -2.27 17.67
C GLY A 238 1.71 -2.56 17.62
N VAL A 239 2.55 -1.63 18.08
CA VAL A 239 4.00 -1.83 18.16
C VAL A 239 4.28 -2.63 19.42
N GLU A 240 4.55 -3.93 19.30
CA GLU A 240 4.79 -4.80 20.45
C GLU A 240 5.92 -4.27 21.35
N PRO A 241 5.74 -4.26 22.68
CA PRO A 241 6.80 -3.91 23.61
C PRO A 241 7.92 -4.95 23.52
N SER A 242 9.16 -4.49 23.41
CA SER A 242 10.33 -5.37 23.44
C SER A 242 10.35 -6.14 24.77
N PRO A 243 10.63 -7.46 24.80
CA PRO A 243 10.46 -8.33 25.97
C PRO A 243 11.48 -8.12 27.11
N ALA A 244 11.93 -6.90 27.38
CA ALA A 244 13.00 -6.60 28.33
C ALA A 244 12.58 -5.64 29.46
N VAL A 245 11.36 -5.80 30.01
CA VAL A 245 10.99 -5.18 31.30
C VAL A 245 9.93 -6.02 32.04
N SER A 246 10.32 -7.18 32.57
CA SER A 246 9.63 -7.77 33.73
C SER A 246 10.44 -7.41 34.98
N SER A 247 10.00 -6.34 35.63
CA SER A 247 10.14 -6.00 37.05
C SER A 247 11.18 -6.76 37.90
N GLU A 248 12.32 -6.10 38.17
CA GLU A 248 12.97 -6.20 39.48
C GLU A 248 12.42 -5.08 40.37
N SER A 249 11.47 -5.42 41.24
CA SER A 249 11.14 -4.62 42.42
C SER A 249 10.42 -5.48 43.45
N GLU A 250 11.14 -6.38 44.12
CA GLU A 250 10.82 -6.73 45.50
C GLU A 250 12.05 -6.41 46.35
N ILE A 251 11.96 -5.28 47.03
CA ILE A 251 12.86 -4.84 48.09
C ILE A 251 12.43 -5.57 49.35
N SER A 252 13.28 -6.47 49.86
CA SER A 252 13.23 -6.94 51.26
C SER A 252 13.55 -5.78 52.21
N PRO A 253 12.95 -5.82 53.40
CA PRO A 253 13.72 -6.08 54.61
C PRO A 253 13.46 -7.47 55.19
#